data_AF-A0A5Q4FVR0-F1
#
_entry.id   AF-A0A5Q4FVR0-F1
#
_cell.length_a   1.000
_cell.length_b   1.000
_cell.length_c   1.000
_cell.angle_alpha   90.00
_cell.angle_beta   90.00
_cell.angle_gamma   90.00
#
_symmetry.space_group_name_H-M   'P 1'
#
loop_
_entity.id
_entity.type
_entity.pdbx_description
1 polymer ?
#
loop_
_entity_poly.entity_id
_entity_poly.type
_entity_poly.pdbx_seq_one_letter_code
_entity_poly.pdbx_strand_id
1 'polypeptide(L)'
;MDTVTAAVEARHLESTLVSHAPLTDLQGIGDDRRAIAEVLARHLEHADVVVHSPADARAAALLAALSPAAHHILSTSPTTTWLGTGAHDHDRLVAQLQAGVPRGAATTDVTGSLWVATRPGTVFELEITGGSCELGAVDAWLAAVPGWDHADPHRRRQAERRWHPYDGDRAQDLVVTCADGDPASLLELLDSCLLTDAELAEGEDTWTGWPDPFSDRPGRVAVTARPAAHVGRRRRRLRP
;
A
#
# COMPACT_ATOMS: atom_id res chain seq x y z
N MET A 1 -15.28 1.70 -0.97
CA MET A 1 -15.27 0.28 -0.53
C MET A 1 -13.83 -0.02 -0.18
N ASP A 2 -13.48 0.03 1.10
CA ASP A 2 -12.11 -0.24 1.53
C ASP A 2 -11.92 -1.77 1.50
N THR A 3 -11.11 -2.22 0.55
CA THR A 3 -10.90 -3.64 0.23
C THR A 3 -9.69 -4.14 1.01
N VAL A 4 -9.88 -5.08 1.93
CA VAL A 4 -8.74 -5.69 2.66
C VAL A 4 -8.02 -6.63 1.70
N THR A 5 -6.79 -6.29 1.36
CA THR A 5 -5.98 -7.11 0.46
C THR A 5 -4.88 -7.81 1.22
N ALA A 6 -4.82 -9.14 1.13
CA ALA A 6 -3.71 -9.92 1.68
C ALA A 6 -2.83 -10.46 0.55
N ALA A 7 -1.52 -10.32 0.70
CA ALA A 7 -0.53 -10.90 -0.18
C ALA A 7 0.09 -12.15 0.45
N VAL A 8 0.13 -13.27 -0.29
CA VAL A 8 0.67 -14.53 0.23
C VAL A 8 1.56 -15.23 -0.80
N GLU A 9 2.78 -15.57 -0.39
CA GLU A 9 3.64 -16.47 -1.13
C GLU A 9 3.20 -17.93 -0.88
N ALA A 10 2.41 -18.50 -1.80
CA ALA A 10 1.70 -19.76 -1.61
C ALA A 10 2.63 -20.94 -1.28
N ARG A 11 3.86 -20.97 -1.81
CA ARG A 11 4.89 -21.98 -1.51
C ARG A 11 5.34 -22.01 -0.04
N HIS A 12 5.14 -20.93 0.71
CA HIS A 12 5.50 -20.82 2.12
C HIS A 12 4.30 -20.84 3.07
N LEU A 13 3.07 -20.88 2.53
CA LEU A 13 1.85 -20.80 3.33
C LEU A 13 1.76 -21.92 4.36
N GLU A 14 1.93 -23.17 3.95
CA GLU A 14 1.84 -24.32 4.87
C GLU A 14 2.94 -24.28 5.93
N SER A 15 4.20 -24.05 5.54
CA SER A 15 5.31 -23.95 6.49
C SER A 15 5.11 -22.82 7.49
N THR A 16 4.48 -21.73 7.08
CA THR A 16 4.21 -20.58 7.94
C THR A 16 3.06 -20.87 8.91
N LEU A 17 1.98 -21.53 8.46
CA LEU A 17 0.82 -21.88 9.29
C LEU A 17 1.12 -22.95 10.35
N VAL A 18 2.09 -23.83 10.09
CA VAL A 18 2.54 -24.85 11.06
C VAL A 18 3.66 -24.30 11.95
N SER A 19 4.21 -23.13 11.63
CA SER A 19 5.26 -22.50 12.42
C SER A 19 4.72 -21.95 13.74
N HIS A 20 5.46 -22.18 14.82
CA HIS A 20 5.26 -21.53 16.11
C HIS A 20 6.20 -20.34 16.33
N ALA A 21 6.88 -19.87 15.26
CA ALA A 21 7.75 -18.72 15.35
C ALA A 21 6.96 -17.48 15.81
N PRO A 22 7.41 -16.81 16.88
CA PRO A 22 6.80 -15.56 17.32
C PRO A 22 7.11 -14.43 16.35
N LEU A 23 6.26 -13.41 16.30
CA LEU A 23 6.50 -12.21 15.50
C LEU A 23 7.77 -11.46 15.93
N THR A 24 8.22 -11.61 17.18
CA THR A 24 9.50 -11.05 17.66
C THR A 24 10.72 -11.51 16.87
N ASP A 25 10.63 -12.63 16.16
CA ASP A 25 11.73 -13.13 15.33
C ASP A 25 11.83 -12.41 13.98
N LEU A 26 10.83 -11.59 13.62
CA LEU A 26 10.86 -10.70 12.46
C LEU A 26 11.43 -9.33 12.86
N GLN A 27 12.37 -8.81 12.06
CA GLN A 27 12.98 -7.50 12.33
C GLN A 27 11.92 -6.38 12.33
N GLY A 28 11.97 -5.51 13.35
CA GLY A 28 11.11 -4.32 13.44
C GLY A 28 9.76 -4.53 14.12
N ILE A 29 9.43 -5.75 14.57
CA ILE A 29 8.22 -6.00 15.36
C ILE A 29 8.59 -5.92 16.85
N GLY A 30 7.79 -5.19 17.64
CA GLY A 30 7.97 -5.02 19.10
C GLY A 30 7.82 -6.33 19.90
N ASP A 31 7.55 -6.26 21.21
CA ASP A 31 7.38 -7.45 22.10
C ASP A 31 6.05 -8.22 21.85
N ASP A 32 5.66 -8.37 20.58
CA ASP A 32 4.47 -9.11 20.17
C ASP A 32 4.76 -10.60 20.11
N ARG A 33 4.22 -11.33 21.08
CA ARG A 33 4.46 -12.77 21.26
C ARG A 33 3.51 -13.66 20.45
N ARG A 34 2.62 -13.10 19.63
CA ARG A 34 1.73 -13.91 18.78
C ARG A 34 2.57 -14.70 17.77
N ALA A 35 2.07 -15.89 17.42
CA ALA A 35 2.71 -16.69 16.38
C ALA A 35 2.43 -16.08 15.00
N ILE A 36 3.43 -16.11 14.11
CA ILE A 36 3.29 -15.66 12.71
C ILE A 36 2.12 -16.39 12.03
N ALA A 37 1.93 -17.68 12.33
CA ALA A 37 0.81 -18.49 11.87
C ALA A 37 -0.57 -17.91 12.25
N GLU A 38 -0.71 -17.44 13.49
CA GLU A 38 -1.99 -16.91 13.98
C GLU A 38 -2.34 -15.60 13.27
N VAL A 39 -1.34 -14.73 13.09
CA VAL A 39 -1.53 -13.45 12.41
C VAL A 39 -1.82 -13.64 10.92
N LEU A 40 -1.11 -14.56 10.26
CA LEU A 40 -1.36 -14.88 8.85
C LEU A 40 -2.77 -15.44 8.65
N ALA A 41 -3.19 -16.41 9.48
CA ALA A 41 -4.52 -16.99 9.39
C ALA A 41 -5.61 -15.93 9.60
N ARG A 42 -5.44 -15.05 10.60
CA ARG A 42 -6.37 -13.94 10.87
C ARG A 42 -6.44 -12.95 9.71
N HIS A 43 -5.31 -12.60 9.11
CA HIS A 43 -5.27 -11.70 7.96
C HIS A 43 -6.00 -12.28 6.76
N LEU A 44 -5.76 -13.56 6.44
CA LEU A 44 -6.44 -14.24 5.35
C LEU A 44 -7.95 -14.35 5.58
N GLU A 45 -8.36 -14.64 6.82
CA GLU A 45 -9.78 -14.74 7.21
C GLU A 45 -10.57 -13.46 6.90
N HIS A 46 -9.94 -12.29 7.01
CA HIS A 46 -10.58 -10.99 6.84
C HIS A 46 -10.28 -10.33 5.49
N ALA A 47 -9.55 -11.00 4.59
CA ALA A 47 -9.21 -10.45 3.29
C ALA A 47 -10.40 -10.54 2.32
N ASP A 48 -10.70 -9.41 1.67
CA ASP A 48 -11.65 -9.33 0.57
C ASP A 48 -11.00 -9.75 -0.77
N VAL A 49 -9.70 -9.49 -0.90
CA VAL A 49 -8.86 -9.91 -2.04
C VAL A 49 -7.61 -10.60 -1.51
N VAL A 50 -7.28 -11.76 -2.06
CA VAL A 50 -6.03 -12.47 -1.75
C VAL A 50 -5.20 -12.56 -3.02
N VAL A 51 -4.10 -11.82 -3.03
CA VAL A 51 -3.08 -11.93 -4.09
C VAL A 51 -2.10 -13.01 -3.67
N HIS A 52 -1.97 -14.08 -4.44
CA HIS A 52 -1.08 -15.17 -4.07
C HIS A 52 -0.23 -15.67 -5.22
N SER A 53 0.95 -16.20 -4.89
CA SER A 53 1.81 -16.85 -5.88
C SER A 53 1.25 -18.19 -6.36
N PRO A 54 1.80 -18.81 -7.43
CA PRO A 54 1.33 -20.12 -7.89
C PRO A 54 1.28 -21.14 -6.74
N ALA A 55 0.06 -21.62 -6.48
CA ALA A 55 -0.23 -22.54 -5.41
C ALA A 55 -0.26 -23.97 -5.94
N ASP A 56 0.35 -24.91 -5.20
CA ASP A 56 0.06 -26.32 -5.41
C ASP A 56 -1.35 -26.67 -4.89
N ALA A 57 -1.79 -27.91 -5.11
CA ALA A 57 -3.13 -28.34 -4.72
C ALA A 57 -3.42 -28.15 -3.21
N ARG A 58 -2.39 -28.21 -2.38
CA ARG A 58 -2.53 -28.13 -0.92
C ARG A 58 -2.57 -26.69 -0.44
N ALA A 59 -1.68 -25.82 -0.95
CA ALA A 59 -1.73 -24.39 -0.70
C ALA A 59 -3.04 -23.77 -1.21
N ALA A 60 -3.54 -24.19 -2.38
CA ALA A 60 -4.83 -23.75 -2.90
C ALA A 60 -6.00 -24.15 -1.99
N ALA A 61 -5.98 -25.38 -1.44
CA ALA A 61 -6.99 -25.83 -0.50
C ALA A 61 -6.94 -25.04 0.83
N LEU A 62 -5.75 -24.68 1.31
CA LEU A 62 -5.58 -23.86 2.51
C LEU A 62 -6.08 -22.42 2.29
N LEU A 63 -5.74 -21.80 1.16
CA LEU A 63 -6.25 -20.48 0.79
C LEU A 63 -7.78 -20.48 0.69
N ALA A 64 -8.37 -21.46 0.02
CA ALA A 64 -9.82 -21.58 -0.08
C ALA A 64 -10.49 -21.79 1.29
N ALA A 65 -9.85 -22.52 2.21
CA ALA A 65 -10.38 -22.76 3.55
C ALA A 65 -10.25 -21.55 4.48
N LEU A 66 -9.14 -20.81 4.39
CA LEU A 66 -8.86 -19.66 5.25
C LEU A 66 -9.56 -18.39 4.78
N SER A 67 -9.70 -18.19 3.46
CA SER A 67 -10.32 -17.01 2.87
C SER A 67 -11.38 -17.41 1.83
N PRO A 68 -12.47 -18.07 2.25
CA PRO A 68 -13.47 -18.63 1.34
C PRO A 68 -14.30 -17.59 0.58
N ALA A 69 -14.39 -16.38 1.12
CA ALA A 69 -15.13 -15.26 0.52
C ALA A 69 -14.25 -14.31 -0.30
N ALA A 70 -12.92 -14.47 -0.25
CA ALA A 70 -11.99 -13.57 -0.92
C ALA A 70 -11.97 -13.79 -2.43
N HIS A 71 -11.72 -12.72 -3.19
CA HIS A 71 -11.35 -12.83 -4.58
C HIS A 71 -9.86 -13.16 -4.70
N HIS A 72 -9.53 -14.32 -5.26
CA HIS A 72 -8.16 -14.80 -5.38
C HIS A 72 -7.53 -14.36 -6.69
N ILE A 73 -6.41 -13.64 -6.62
CA ILE A 73 -5.64 -13.17 -7.77
C ILE A 73 -4.30 -13.89 -7.78
N LEU A 74 -4.02 -14.63 -8.85
CA LEU A 74 -2.72 -15.27 -9.06
C LEU A 74 -1.68 -14.23 -9.50
N SER A 75 -0.60 -14.09 -8.73
CA SER A 75 0.57 -13.28 -9.07
C SER A 75 1.77 -14.19 -9.34
N THR A 76 2.45 -14.07 -10.48
CA THR A 76 3.69 -14.85 -10.74
C THR A 76 4.95 -14.14 -10.24
N SER A 77 4.79 -13.06 -9.48
CA SER A 77 5.84 -12.14 -9.03
C SER A 77 5.82 -11.98 -7.51
N PRO A 78 6.97 -11.76 -6.83
CA PRO A 78 7.02 -11.51 -5.38
C PRO A 78 6.09 -10.35 -4.96
N THR A 79 5.30 -10.55 -3.90
CA THR A 79 4.34 -9.57 -3.38
C THR A 79 4.60 -9.27 -1.91
N THR A 80 4.48 -8.00 -1.50
CA THR A 80 4.61 -7.51 -0.12
C THR A 80 3.50 -6.52 0.18
N THR A 81 2.96 -6.55 1.41
CA THR A 81 1.98 -5.57 1.91
C THR A 81 2.68 -4.55 2.79
N TRP A 82 2.31 -3.28 2.69
CA TRP A 82 2.78 -2.19 3.53
C TRP A 82 1.60 -1.54 4.24
N LEU A 83 1.72 -1.49 5.57
CA LEU A 83 0.78 -0.88 6.49
C LEU A 83 1.51 0.24 7.23
N GLY A 84 1.15 1.48 6.93
CA GLY A 84 1.76 2.68 7.51
C GLY A 84 0.72 3.52 8.26
N THR A 85 1.14 4.15 9.35
CA THR A 85 0.37 5.18 10.06
C THR A 85 1.12 6.51 9.91
N GLY A 86 0.62 7.39 9.06
CA GLY A 86 1.21 8.70 8.79
C GLY A 86 0.57 9.35 7.57
N ALA A 87 0.50 10.67 7.52
CA ALA A 87 0.01 11.37 6.34
C ALA A 87 1.18 11.58 5.36
N HIS A 88 0.93 11.39 4.07
CA HIS A 88 1.90 11.78 3.04
C HIS A 88 1.87 13.29 2.83
N ASP A 89 3.06 13.89 2.79
CA ASP A 89 3.29 15.15 2.14
C ASP A 89 3.02 14.98 0.64
N HIS A 90 2.07 15.79 0.18
CA HIS A 90 1.58 15.69 -1.17
C HIS A 90 2.67 15.97 -2.23
N ASP A 91 3.41 17.08 -2.07
CA ASP A 91 4.39 17.53 -3.06
C ASP A 91 5.56 16.54 -3.13
N ARG A 92 6.01 16.02 -1.98
CA ARG A 92 7.02 14.97 -1.92
C ARG A 92 6.54 13.70 -2.62
N LEU A 93 5.32 13.25 -2.32
CA LEU A 93 4.73 12.05 -2.93
C LEU A 93 4.66 12.17 -4.45
N VAL A 94 4.07 13.26 -4.98
CA VAL A 94 3.96 13.46 -6.43
C VAL A 94 5.33 13.60 -7.09
N ALA A 95 6.27 14.34 -6.47
CA ALA A 95 7.62 14.48 -7.00
C ALA A 95 8.33 13.13 -7.12
N GLN A 96 8.23 12.27 -6.11
CA GLN A 96 8.85 10.94 -6.13
C GLN A 96 8.18 10.00 -7.15
N LEU A 97 6.85 9.98 -7.22
CA LEU A 97 6.10 9.22 -8.22
C LEU A 97 6.46 9.67 -9.66
N GLN A 98 6.68 10.98 -9.88
CA GLN A 98 7.09 11.54 -11.18
C GLN A 98 8.57 11.28 -11.51
N ALA A 99 9.46 11.37 -10.53
CA ALA A 99 10.90 11.13 -10.67
C ALA A 99 11.17 9.67 -11.10
N GLY A 100 10.30 8.76 -10.64
CA GLY A 100 10.11 7.45 -11.21
C GLY A 100 10.22 6.36 -10.15
N VAL A 101 9.15 5.55 -10.06
CA VAL A 101 9.20 4.16 -9.61
C VAL A 101 10.45 3.50 -10.19
N PRO A 102 11.26 2.73 -9.42
CA PRO A 102 12.56 2.22 -9.86
C PRO A 102 12.54 1.67 -11.28
N ARG A 103 13.03 2.46 -12.26
CA ARG A 103 12.89 2.17 -13.70
C ARG A 103 13.94 1.20 -14.20
N GLY A 104 14.12 0.07 -13.50
CA GLY A 104 15.07 -0.96 -13.86
C GLY A 104 14.39 -2.32 -13.93
N ALA A 105 13.81 -2.66 -15.08
CA ALA A 105 13.27 -4.00 -15.44
C ALA A 105 12.24 -4.66 -14.50
N ALA A 106 11.94 -4.09 -13.33
CA ALA A 106 10.92 -4.55 -12.42
C ALA A 106 9.53 -4.17 -12.92
N THR A 107 8.69 -5.14 -13.29
CA THR A 107 7.24 -4.93 -13.24
C THR A 107 6.88 -4.76 -11.77
N THR A 108 6.77 -3.51 -11.31
CA THR A 108 6.31 -3.18 -9.96
C THR A 108 4.90 -2.66 -10.08
N ASP A 109 3.94 -3.48 -9.66
CA ASP A 109 2.55 -3.07 -9.56
C ASP A 109 2.26 -2.67 -8.11
N VAL A 110 1.68 -1.50 -7.89
CA VAL A 110 1.29 -0.99 -6.57
C VAL A 110 -0.19 -0.68 -6.59
N THR A 111 -0.93 -1.14 -5.59
CA THR A 111 -2.34 -0.77 -5.45
C THR A 111 -2.69 -0.58 -3.98
N GLY A 112 -3.53 0.41 -3.66
CA GLY A 112 -4.10 0.53 -2.34
C GLY A 112 -4.39 1.96 -1.90
N SER A 113 -4.69 2.12 -0.62
CA SER A 113 -5.16 3.37 -0.04
C SER A 113 -4.04 4.19 0.60
N LEU A 114 -4.12 5.51 0.44
CA LEU A 114 -3.20 6.50 0.99
C LEU A 114 -3.94 7.59 1.75
N TRP A 115 -3.33 8.02 2.86
CA TRP A 115 -3.66 9.25 3.54
C TRP A 115 -2.73 10.38 3.09
N VAL A 116 -3.30 11.53 2.72
CA VAL A 116 -2.58 12.70 2.20
C VAL A 116 -2.89 13.93 3.06
N ALA A 117 -1.84 14.64 3.46
CA ALA A 117 -1.87 15.78 4.39
C ALA A 117 -2.82 16.90 3.94
N THR A 118 -2.77 17.29 2.66
CA THR A 118 -3.58 18.40 2.12
C THR A 118 -5.08 18.11 2.11
N ARG A 119 -5.48 16.84 2.23
CA ARG A 119 -6.89 16.40 2.23
C ARG A 119 -7.13 15.31 3.27
N PRO A 120 -7.08 15.66 4.56
CA PRO A 120 -7.06 14.68 5.64
C PRO A 120 -8.38 13.91 5.78
N GLY A 121 -9.47 14.39 5.19
CA GLY A 121 -10.75 13.69 5.16
C GLY A 121 -10.96 12.76 3.97
N THR A 122 -10.02 12.66 3.04
CA THR A 122 -10.19 11.91 1.79
C THR A 122 -9.30 10.68 1.73
N VAL A 123 -9.88 9.54 1.37
CA VAL A 123 -9.15 8.31 1.01
C VAL A 123 -8.69 8.46 -0.43
N PHE A 124 -7.38 8.36 -0.66
CA PHE A 124 -6.81 8.28 -2.00
C PHE A 124 -6.47 6.84 -2.35
N GLU A 125 -6.68 6.46 -3.59
CA GLU A 125 -6.23 5.19 -4.16
C GLU A 125 -5.04 5.45 -5.08
N LEU A 126 -3.92 4.78 -4.81
CA LEU A 126 -2.74 4.73 -5.66
C LEU A 126 -2.81 3.45 -6.51
N GLU A 127 -2.62 3.60 -7.81
CA GLU A 127 -2.48 2.48 -8.75
C GLU A 127 -1.25 2.72 -9.63
N ILE A 128 -0.27 1.84 -9.53
CA ILE A 128 0.92 1.83 -10.38
C ILE A 128 0.91 0.50 -11.10
N THR A 129 0.82 0.53 -12.43
CA THR A 129 0.83 -0.70 -13.24
C THR A 129 1.56 -0.45 -14.55
N GLY A 130 2.54 -1.28 -14.88
CA GLY A 130 3.16 -1.27 -16.22
C GLY A 130 3.73 0.09 -16.68
N GLY A 131 4.16 0.94 -15.74
CA GLY A 131 4.69 2.28 -16.01
C GLY A 131 3.65 3.40 -16.04
N SER A 132 2.37 3.09 -15.82
CA SER A 132 1.34 4.06 -15.46
C SER A 132 1.30 4.27 -13.95
N CYS A 133 0.92 5.47 -13.51
CA CYS A 133 0.73 5.83 -12.11
C CYS A 133 -0.51 6.73 -12.03
N GLU A 134 -1.51 6.30 -11.30
CA GLU A 134 -2.75 7.02 -11.05
C GLU A 134 -2.94 7.20 -9.54
N LEU A 135 -3.33 8.39 -9.14
CA LEU A 135 -3.69 8.71 -7.77
C LEU A 135 -5.03 9.44 -7.78
N GLY A 136 -6.03 8.94 -7.05
CA GLY A 136 -7.37 9.51 -7.09
C GLY A 136 -8.14 9.40 -5.79
N ALA A 137 -8.98 10.40 -5.52
CA ALA A 137 -9.92 10.36 -4.39
C ALA A 137 -11.02 9.33 -4.66
N VAL A 138 -11.27 8.43 -3.70
CA VAL A 138 -12.24 7.33 -3.86
C VAL A 138 -13.31 7.28 -2.76
N ASP A 139 -13.02 7.79 -1.57
CA ASP A 139 -13.95 7.78 -0.42
C ASP A 139 -13.55 8.87 0.60
N ALA A 140 -14.30 8.97 1.69
CA ALA A 140 -13.96 9.79 2.86
C ALA A 140 -13.57 8.89 4.04
N TRP A 141 -12.55 9.27 4.81
CA TRP A 141 -12.19 8.56 6.05
C TRP A 141 -13.34 8.65 7.07
N LEU A 142 -13.60 7.58 7.85
CA LEU A 142 -14.67 7.62 8.86
C LEU A 142 -14.40 8.68 9.94
N ALA A 143 -13.13 8.97 10.23
CA ALA A 143 -12.70 10.07 11.09
C ALA A 143 -13.23 11.44 10.63
N ALA A 144 -13.47 11.62 9.33
CA ALA A 144 -14.01 12.84 8.74
C ALA A 144 -15.55 12.81 8.55
N VAL A 145 -16.21 11.68 8.85
CA VAL A 145 -17.65 11.51 8.70
C VAL A 145 -18.34 11.63 10.08
N PRO A 146 -19.16 12.67 10.32
CA PRO A 146 -19.91 12.78 11.57
C PRO A 146 -20.91 11.62 11.70
N GLY A 147 -20.88 10.89 12.83
CA GLY A 147 -21.86 9.84 13.11
C GLY A 147 -21.87 8.73 12.05
N TRP A 148 -20.72 8.07 11.88
CA TRP A 148 -20.49 7.02 10.88
C TRP A 148 -21.26 5.70 11.15
N ASP A 149 -22.31 5.70 11.98
CA ASP A 149 -23.18 4.56 12.25
C ASP A 149 -23.83 3.95 11.00
N HIS A 150 -24.01 4.80 9.98
CA HIS A 150 -24.55 4.44 8.67
C HIS A 150 -23.51 3.81 7.72
N ALA A 151 -22.23 3.83 8.08
CA ALA A 151 -21.18 3.18 7.31
C ALA A 151 -21.36 1.65 7.34
N ASP A 152 -20.83 1.02 6.29
CA ASP A 152 -20.88 -0.44 6.15
C ASP A 152 -20.35 -1.14 7.43
N PRO A 153 -21.05 -2.14 7.98
CA PRO A 153 -20.66 -2.81 9.23
C PRO A 153 -19.24 -3.39 9.21
N HIS A 154 -18.73 -3.83 8.05
CA HIS A 154 -17.36 -4.33 7.94
C HIS A 154 -16.35 -3.20 8.09
N ARG A 155 -16.55 -2.09 7.36
CA ARG A 155 -15.74 -0.87 7.44
C ARG A 155 -15.66 -0.33 8.87
N ARG A 156 -16.81 -0.29 9.55
CA ARG A 156 -16.92 0.11 10.96
C ARG A 156 -16.05 -0.74 11.89
N ARG A 157 -16.15 -2.06 11.79
CA ARG A 157 -15.35 -2.98 12.60
C ARG A 157 -13.85 -2.85 12.36
N GLN A 158 -13.44 -2.57 11.12
CA GLN A 158 -12.02 -2.36 10.82
C GLN A 158 -11.51 -1.06 11.42
N ALA A 159 -12.26 0.02 11.24
CA ALA A 159 -11.96 1.32 11.84
C ALA A 159 -11.84 1.18 13.36
N GLU A 160 -12.80 0.54 14.04
CA GLU A 160 -12.74 0.28 15.49
C GLU A 160 -11.47 -0.47 15.94
N ARG A 161 -10.95 -1.37 15.11
CA ARG A 161 -9.74 -2.17 15.43
C ARG A 161 -8.45 -1.38 15.27
N ARG A 162 -8.40 -0.45 14.32
CA ARG A 162 -7.20 0.32 13.94
C ARG A 162 -7.27 1.78 14.39
N TRP A 163 -8.34 2.16 15.10
CA TRP A 163 -8.63 3.55 15.46
C TRP A 163 -7.50 4.17 16.28
N HIS A 164 -6.85 5.19 15.72
CA HIS A 164 -5.89 6.00 16.43
C HIS A 164 -6.59 7.13 17.18
N PRO A 165 -6.18 7.47 18.42
CA PRO A 165 -6.82 8.55 19.19
C PRO A 165 -6.78 9.93 18.51
N TYR A 166 -5.77 10.18 17.68
CA TYR A 166 -5.59 11.45 16.98
C TYR A 166 -6.01 11.38 15.51
N ASP A 167 -5.69 10.28 14.84
CA ASP A 167 -5.86 10.18 13.38
C ASP A 167 -7.13 9.44 12.96
N GLY A 168 -7.79 8.74 13.90
CA GLY A 168 -8.98 7.93 13.62
C GLY A 168 -8.65 6.68 12.80
N ASP A 169 -9.42 6.41 11.75
CA ASP A 169 -9.20 5.28 10.83
C ASP A 169 -8.20 5.57 9.70
N ARG A 170 -7.61 6.77 9.68
CA ARG A 170 -6.70 7.21 8.63
C ARG A 170 -5.40 6.40 8.67
N ALA A 171 -5.10 5.76 7.54
CA ALA A 171 -3.94 4.89 7.42
C ALA A 171 -3.50 4.78 5.97
N GLN A 172 -2.41 4.04 5.77
CA GLN A 172 -1.94 3.64 4.46
C GLN A 172 -1.99 2.12 4.38
N ASP A 173 -2.54 1.61 3.28
CA ASP A 173 -2.67 0.19 3.03
C ASP A 173 -2.33 -0.04 1.56
N LEU A 174 -1.07 -0.40 1.28
CA LEU A 174 -0.58 -0.62 -0.07
C LEU A 174 -0.12 -2.07 -0.26
N VAL A 175 -0.40 -2.61 -1.43
CA VAL A 175 0.12 -3.88 -1.91
C VAL A 175 1.09 -3.62 -3.04
N VAL A 176 2.31 -4.10 -2.88
CA VAL A 176 3.39 -3.97 -3.84
C VAL A 176 3.72 -5.35 -4.41
N THR A 177 3.65 -5.50 -5.72
CA THR A 177 4.03 -6.70 -6.45
C THR A 177 5.21 -6.39 -7.36
N CYS A 178 6.40 -6.92 -7.05
CA CYS A 178 7.63 -6.69 -7.80
C CYS A 178 8.06 -7.97 -8.53
N ALA A 179 8.07 -7.99 -9.87
CA ALA A 179 8.60 -9.12 -10.64
C ALA A 179 10.13 -9.21 -10.59
N ASP A 180 10.82 -8.09 -10.77
CA ASP A 180 12.29 -7.98 -10.85
C ASP A 180 12.77 -6.70 -10.14
N GLY A 181 12.45 -6.52 -8.86
CA GLY A 181 12.79 -5.32 -8.10
C GLY A 181 12.93 -5.58 -6.61
N ASP A 182 13.40 -4.57 -5.87
CA ASP A 182 13.44 -4.59 -4.41
C ASP A 182 12.22 -3.83 -3.86
N PRO A 183 11.21 -4.54 -3.28
CA PRO A 183 10.08 -3.89 -2.63
C PRO A 183 10.51 -2.90 -1.55
N ALA A 184 11.59 -3.18 -0.81
CA ALA A 184 12.04 -2.32 0.28
C ALA A 184 12.41 -0.92 -0.21
N SER A 185 13.10 -0.80 -1.35
CA SER A 185 13.44 0.48 -1.98
C SER A 185 12.21 1.34 -2.33
N LEU A 186 11.09 0.72 -2.73
CA LEU A 186 9.85 1.45 -2.99
C LEU A 186 9.17 1.87 -1.70
N LEU A 187 9.19 1.02 -0.67
CA LEU A 187 8.65 1.35 0.65
C LEU A 187 9.44 2.49 1.31
N GLU A 188 10.76 2.46 1.26
CA GLU A 188 11.62 3.56 1.75
C GLU A 188 11.31 4.89 1.03
N LEU A 189 11.02 4.83 -0.27
CA LEU A 189 10.65 6.01 -1.04
C LEU A 189 9.28 6.55 -0.59
N LEU A 190 8.30 5.69 -0.36
CA LEU A 190 6.98 6.10 0.16
C LEU A 190 7.08 6.62 1.60
N ASP A 191 7.83 5.94 2.47
CA ASP A 191 8.14 6.37 3.84
C ASP A 191 8.81 7.75 3.86
N SER A 192 9.70 8.04 2.92
CA SER A 192 10.36 9.35 2.82
C SER A 192 9.39 10.51 2.48
N CYS A 193 8.21 10.17 1.97
CA CYS A 193 7.14 11.12 1.66
C CYS A 193 6.19 11.34 2.85
N LEU A 194 6.34 10.62 3.96
CA LEU A 194 5.56 10.86 5.18
C LEU A 194 5.96 12.20 5.80
N LEU A 195 4.99 12.83 6.46
CA LEU A 195 5.29 13.95 7.33
C LEU A 195 6.21 13.52 8.46
N THR A 196 7.13 14.41 8.78
CA THR A 196 7.93 14.33 10.00
C THR A 196 7.06 14.66 11.22
N ASP A 197 7.49 14.24 12.41
CA ASP A 197 6.81 14.58 13.67
C ASP A 197 6.61 16.09 13.85
N ALA A 198 7.57 16.89 13.36
CA ALA A 198 7.49 18.35 13.42
C ALA A 198 6.38 18.90 12.52
N GLU A 199 6.26 18.38 11.30
CA GLU A 199 5.22 18.77 10.33
C GLU A 199 3.84 18.28 10.78
N LEU A 200 3.75 17.05 11.31
CA LEU A 200 2.51 16.52 11.88
C LEU A 200 2.03 17.39 13.07
N ALA A 201 2.96 17.90 13.88
CA ALA A 201 2.66 18.78 15.01
C ALA A 201 2.18 20.18 14.59
N GLU A 202 2.38 20.62 13.35
CA GLU A 202 1.80 21.86 12.81
C GLU A 202 0.28 21.79 12.67
N GLY A 203 -0.25 20.56 12.60
CA GLY A 203 -1.67 20.25 12.73
C GLY A 203 -2.53 20.47 11.49
N GLU A 204 -3.79 20.07 11.63
CA GLU A 204 -4.69 19.85 10.50
C GLU A 204 -5.06 21.13 9.70
N ASP A 205 -4.96 22.29 10.34
CA ASP A 205 -5.28 23.59 9.73
C ASP A 205 -4.13 24.15 8.88
N THR A 206 -2.89 23.72 9.16
CA THR A 206 -1.70 24.21 8.47
C THR A 206 -1.52 23.50 7.14
N TRP A 207 -1.50 22.17 7.17
CA TRP A 207 -1.20 21.35 6.00
C TRP A 207 -2.30 21.34 4.91
N THR A 208 -3.54 21.72 5.24
CA THR A 208 -4.66 21.85 4.28
C THR A 208 -4.51 23.13 3.46
N GLY A 209 -3.71 24.08 3.94
CA GLY A 209 -3.30 25.28 3.22
C GLY A 209 -2.06 25.10 2.35
N TRP A 210 -1.40 23.94 2.36
CA TRP A 210 -0.26 23.67 1.50
C TRP A 210 -0.69 23.55 0.02
N PRO A 211 0.24 23.74 -0.93
CA PRO A 211 -0.06 23.52 -2.34
C PRO A 211 -0.66 22.12 -2.59
N ASP A 212 -1.86 22.10 -3.17
CA ASP A 212 -2.58 20.87 -3.53
C ASP A 212 -2.89 20.87 -5.03
N PRO A 213 -2.21 20.07 -5.87
CA PRO A 213 -2.51 19.93 -7.28
C PRO A 213 -3.76 19.08 -7.53
N PHE A 214 -4.41 18.57 -6.48
CA PHE A 214 -5.78 18.05 -6.58
C PHE A 214 -6.84 19.14 -6.43
N SER A 215 -6.48 20.35 -5.96
CA SER A 215 -7.41 21.43 -5.53
C SER A 215 -8.50 21.78 -6.55
N ASP A 216 -8.22 21.56 -7.83
CA ASP A 216 -9.06 21.89 -8.96
C ASP A 216 -9.80 20.68 -9.60
N ARG A 217 -9.61 19.43 -9.11
CA ARG A 217 -10.34 18.25 -9.64
C ARG A 217 -10.63 17.17 -8.58
N PRO A 218 -11.90 16.76 -8.39
CA PRO A 218 -12.25 15.58 -7.57
C PRO A 218 -12.04 14.23 -8.29
N GLY A 219 -11.26 14.18 -9.37
CA GLY A 219 -11.07 12.99 -10.21
C GLY A 219 -9.69 12.34 -10.05
N ARG A 220 -9.51 11.13 -10.64
CA ARG A 220 -8.19 10.48 -10.74
C ARG A 220 -7.21 11.39 -11.49
N VAL A 221 -6.06 11.66 -10.89
CA VAL A 221 -4.96 12.38 -11.52
C VAL A 221 -3.96 11.36 -12.05
N ALA A 222 -3.81 11.35 -13.37
CA ALA A 222 -2.72 10.62 -14.01
C ALA A 222 -1.40 11.31 -13.66
N VAL A 223 -0.58 10.65 -12.85
CA VAL A 223 0.78 11.09 -12.55
C VAL A 223 1.66 10.64 -13.71
N THR A 224 1.77 11.50 -14.71
CA THR A 224 2.64 11.21 -15.86
C THR A 224 4.10 11.25 -15.42
N ALA A 225 4.70 10.07 -15.33
CA ALA A 225 6.12 9.94 -15.02
C ALA A 225 6.92 10.61 -16.15
N ARG A 226 7.75 11.60 -15.83
CA ARG A 226 8.51 12.36 -16.82
C ARG A 226 9.41 11.39 -17.60
N PRO A 227 9.38 11.35 -18.95
CA PRO A 227 10.29 10.49 -19.68
C PRO A 227 11.72 10.90 -19.32
N ALA A 228 12.55 9.94 -18.89
CA ALA A 228 13.97 10.19 -18.75
C ALA A 228 14.46 10.74 -20.09
N ALA A 229 15.06 11.93 -20.08
CA ALA A 229 15.73 12.46 -21.25
C ALA A 229 16.64 11.34 -21.76
N HIS A 230 16.37 10.86 -22.97
CA HIS A 230 17.19 9.85 -23.62
C HIS A 230 18.62 10.41 -23.62
N VAL A 231 19.48 9.93 -22.72
CA VAL A 231 20.91 10.15 -22.82
C VAL A 231 21.32 9.36 -24.04
N GLY A 232 21.22 10.01 -25.19
CA GLY A 232 21.51 9.43 -26.48
C GLY A 232 22.86 8.76 -26.39
N ARG A 233 22.88 7.43 -26.54
CA ARG A 233 24.12 6.68 -26.77
C ARG A 233 24.77 7.30 -28.01
N ARG A 234 25.71 8.23 -27.81
CA ARG A 234 26.60 8.69 -28.87
C ARG A 234 27.43 7.47 -29.28
N ARG A 235 26.97 6.75 -30.30
CA ARG A 235 27.80 5.80 -31.02
C ARG A 235 28.99 6.60 -31.57
N ARG A 236 30.14 6.53 -30.90
CA ARG A 236 31.41 6.88 -31.52
C ARG A 236 31.58 5.92 -32.70
N ARG A 237 31.35 6.42 -33.91
CA ARG A 237 31.80 5.76 -35.13
C ARG A 237 33.32 5.70 -35.05
N LEU A 238 33.88 4.53 -34.81
CA LEU A 238 35.26 4.27 -35.22
C LEU A 238 35.24 4.29 -36.75
N ARG A 239 35.91 5.27 -37.35
CA ARG A 239 36.24 5.25 -38.78
C ARG A 239 37.41 4.27 -38.98
N PRO A 240 37.47 3.63 -40.17
CA PRO A 240 38.42 2.55 -40.47
C PRO A 240 39.88 3.02 -40.44
#